data_AF-A0A1G0W6I6-F1
#
_entry.id   AF-A0A1G0W6I6-F1
#
_cell.length_a   1.000
_cell.length_b   1.000
_cell.length_c   1.000
_cell.angle_alpha   90.00
_cell.angle_beta   90.00
_cell.angle_gamma   90.00
#
_symmetry.space_group_name_H-M   'P 1'
#
loop_
_entity.id
_entity.type
_entity.pdbx_description
1 polymer ?
#
loop_
_entity_poly.entity_id
_entity_poly.type
_entity_poly.pdbx_seq_one_letter_code
_entity_poly.pdbx_strand_id
1 'polypeptide(L)'
;MFMTFAWYGHLKNLSDKKWYIAAIVSWGIALFEYLLQVPANRIGYSELNLSQLKVLQEVITLSIFVPFAMVYMRQPFKMDYVWAALCLMGAVYFIFRS
;
A
#
# COMPACT_ATOMS: atom_id res chain seq x y z
N MET A 1 -2.98 2.52 -3.70
CA MET A 1 -3.06 1.81 -5.01
C MET A 1 -1.97 2.32 -5.93
N PHE A 2 -1.92 3.64 -6.14
CA PHE A 2 -0.86 4.29 -6.91
C PHE A 2 0.53 4.00 -6.33
N MET A 3 0.70 3.96 -5.01
CA MET A 3 1.96 3.59 -4.36
C MET A 3 2.40 2.19 -4.76
N THR A 4 1.52 1.20 -4.72
CA THR A 4 1.85 -0.17 -5.17
C THR A 4 2.35 -0.19 -6.63
N PHE A 5 1.72 0.59 -7.52
CA PHE A 5 2.19 0.73 -8.90
C PHE A 5 3.49 1.53 -9.02
N ALA A 6 3.69 2.58 -8.24
CA ALA A 6 4.92 3.36 -8.22
C ALA A 6 6.12 2.49 -7.77
N TRP A 7 5.92 1.66 -6.74
CA TRP A 7 6.97 0.79 -6.19
C TRP A 7 7.26 -0.44 -7.06
N TYR A 8 6.24 -1.07 -7.66
CA TYR A 8 6.43 -2.37 -8.31
C TYR A 8 6.03 -2.42 -9.78
N GLY A 9 5.20 -1.48 -10.25
CA GLY A 9 4.71 -1.47 -11.63
C GLY A 9 5.82 -1.33 -12.67
N HIS A 10 6.85 -0.55 -12.34
CA HIS A 10 8.02 -0.35 -13.19
C HIS A 10 8.87 -1.63 -13.37
N LEU A 11 8.85 -2.55 -12.40
CA LEU A 11 9.58 -3.83 -12.49
C LEU A 11 9.03 -4.71 -13.62
N LYS A 12 7.75 -4.59 -13.94
CA LYS A 12 7.12 -5.37 -15.00
C LYS A 12 7.16 -4.67 -16.36
N ASN A 13 6.93 -3.36 -16.39
CA ASN A 13 6.68 -2.62 -17.63
C ASN A 13 7.86 -1.75 -18.09
N LEU A 14 8.84 -1.50 -17.21
CA LEU A 14 9.99 -0.65 -17.46
C LEU A 14 11.31 -1.35 -17.07
N SER A 15 11.33 -2.68 -16.98
CA SER A 15 12.54 -3.46 -16.63
C SER A 15 13.72 -3.15 -17.56
N ASP A 16 13.45 -2.90 -18.83
CA ASP A 16 14.46 -2.65 -19.87
C ASP A 16 14.78 -1.15 -20.03
N LYS A 17 14.11 -0.27 -19.28
CA LYS A 17 14.33 1.17 -19.32
C LYS A 17 15.33 1.58 -18.24
N LYS A 18 16.07 2.65 -18.51
CA LYS A 18 17.05 3.19 -17.57
C LYS A 18 16.34 3.62 -16.28
N TRP A 19 16.98 3.36 -15.15
CA TRP A 19 16.41 3.54 -13.81
C TRP A 19 15.83 4.93 -13.55
N TYR A 20 16.41 5.99 -14.12
CA TYR A 20 15.94 7.37 -13.93
C TYR A 20 14.56 7.62 -14.57
N ILE A 21 14.20 6.91 -15.65
CA ILE A 21 12.88 7.01 -16.27
C ILE A 21 11.84 6.36 -15.35
N ALA A 22 12.16 5.18 -14.82
CA ALA A 22 11.33 4.51 -13.84
C ALA A 22 11.12 5.40 -12.60
N ALA A 23 12.19 6.03 -12.08
CA ALA A 23 12.12 6.92 -10.93
C ALA A 23 11.18 8.12 -11.16
N ILE A 24 11.29 8.81 -12.30
CA ILE A 24 10.45 9.98 -12.62
C ILE A 24 8.96 9.58 -12.73
N VAL A 25 8.68 8.47 -13.41
CA VAL A 25 7.30 7.98 -13.56
C VAL A 25 6.74 7.54 -12.20
N SER A 26 7.51 6.80 -11.40
CA SER A 26 7.12 6.38 -10.06
C SER A 26 6.86 7.57 -9.14
N TRP A 27 7.68 8.62 -9.20
CA TRP A 27 7.46 9.86 -8.44
C TRP A 27 6.18 10.58 -8.88
N GLY A 28 5.93 10.67 -10.19
CA GLY A 28 4.68 11.24 -10.71
C GLY A 28 3.44 10.53 -10.17
N ILE A 29 3.45 9.19 -10.16
CA ILE A 29 2.36 8.37 -9.64
C ILE A 29 2.22 8.54 -8.11
N ALA A 30 3.33 8.52 -7.37
CA ALA A 30 3.33 8.68 -5.91
C ALA A 30 2.77 10.04 -5.48
N LEU A 31 3.05 11.11 -6.26
CA LEU A 31 2.56 12.45 -5.98
C LEU A 31 1.02 12.51 -5.94
N PHE A 32 0.33 11.82 -6.85
CA PHE A 32 -1.14 11.76 -6.83
C PHE A 32 -1.68 11.08 -5.57
N GLU A 33 -1.05 10.01 -5.08
CA GLU A 33 -1.47 9.38 -3.82
C GLU A 33 -1.27 10.34 -2.66
N TYR A 34 -0.13 11.03 -2.59
CA TYR A 34 0.13 11.99 -1.52
C TYR A 34 -0.85 13.15 -1.49
N LEU A 35 -1.24 13.70 -2.65
CA LEU A 35 -2.23 14.76 -2.73
C LEU A 35 -3.58 14.36 -2.12
N LEU A 36 -3.95 13.08 -2.19
CA LEU A 36 -5.18 12.56 -1.59
C LEU A 36 -4.97 12.09 -0.14
N GLN A 37 -3.82 11.48 0.15
CA GLN A 37 -3.52 10.86 1.43
C GLN A 37 -3.26 11.90 2.53
N VAL A 38 -2.61 13.03 2.22
CA VAL A 38 -2.36 14.10 3.19
C VAL A 38 -3.67 14.70 3.74
N PRO A 39 -4.64 15.15 2.92
CA PRO A 39 -5.92 15.64 3.44
C PRO A 39 -6.74 14.53 4.10
N ALA A 40 -6.75 13.31 3.54
CA ALA A 40 -7.44 12.17 4.15
C ALA A 40 -6.94 11.85 5.56
N ASN A 41 -5.62 11.87 5.78
CA ASN A 41 -5.04 11.65 7.11
C ASN A 41 -5.34 12.80 8.07
N ARG A 42 -5.39 14.05 7.59
CA ARG A 42 -5.76 15.21 8.43
C ARG A 42 -7.20 15.12 8.91
N ILE A 43 -8.11 14.72 8.02
CA ILE A 43 -9.52 14.50 8.37
C ILE A 43 -9.63 13.28 9.29
N GLY A 44 -8.97 12.16 8.95
CA GLY A 44 -9.01 10.95 9.78
C GLY A 44 -8.46 11.16 11.19
N TYR A 45 -7.50 12.08 11.38
CA TYR A 45 -6.94 12.41 12.70
C TYR A 45 -7.91 13.18 13.61
N SER A 46 -9.07 13.65 13.12
CA SER A 46 -10.12 14.19 13.99
C SER A 46 -10.87 13.10 14.75
N GLU A 47 -11.00 11.91 14.16
CA GLU A 47 -11.78 10.79 14.70
C GLU A 47 -10.89 9.65 15.25
N LEU A 48 -9.68 9.50 14.70
CA LEU A 48 -8.77 8.40 15.00
C LEU A 48 -7.42 8.90 15.52
N ASN A 49 -6.81 8.11 16.40
CA ASN A 49 -5.45 8.37 16.86
C ASN A 49 -4.41 8.04 15.77
N LEU A 50 -3.19 8.57 15.93
CA LEU A 50 -2.10 8.38 14.97
C LEU A 50 -1.79 6.89 14.72
N SER A 51 -1.81 6.08 15.79
CA SER A 51 -1.59 4.64 15.73
C SER A 51 -2.67 3.92 14.93
N GLN A 52 -3.94 4.30 15.13
CA GLN A 52 -5.09 3.74 14.41
C GLN A 52 -5.03 4.05 12.92
N LEU A 53 -4.70 5.30 12.55
CA LEU A 53 -4.50 5.69 11.15
C LEU A 53 -3.38 4.88 10.49
N LYS A 54 -2.27 4.65 11.20
CA LYS A 54 -1.15 3.88 10.66
C LYS A 54 -1.55 2.43 10.41
N VAL A 55 -2.21 1.77 11.36
CA VAL A 55 -2.66 0.38 11.19
C VAL A 55 -3.70 0.27 10.07
N LEU A 56 -4.64 1.21 9.98
CA LEU A 56 -5.60 1.27 8.88
C LEU A 56 -4.89 1.35 7.52
N GLN A 57 -3.85 2.18 7.41
CA GLN A 57 -3.05 2.29 6.19
C GLN A 57 -2.33 0.99 5.83
N GLU A 58 -1.78 0.26 6.81
CA GLU A 58 -1.14 -1.04 6.55
C GLU A 58 -2.15 -2.09 6.07
N VAL A 59 -3.36 -2.12 6.66
CA VAL A 59 -4.45 -3.00 6.21
C VAL A 59 -4.82 -2.70 4.75
N ILE A 60 -5.08 -1.42 4.43
CA ILE A 60 -5.40 -0.99 3.05
C ILE A 60 -4.25 -1.35 2.10
N THR A 61 -3.00 -1.16 2.53
CA THR A 61 -1.81 -1.43 1.72
C THR A 61 -1.72 -2.92 1.38
N LEU A 62 -1.89 -3.81 2.36
CA LEU A 62 -1.86 -5.26 2.12
C LEU A 62 -3.05 -5.70 1.26
N SER A 63 -4.26 -5.20 1.53
CA SER A 63 -5.47 -5.53 0.76
C SER A 63 -5.36 -5.15 -0.71
N ILE A 64 -4.65 -4.07 -1.05
CA ILE A 64 -4.41 -3.69 -2.45
C ILE A 64 -3.21 -4.43 -3.03
N PHE A 65 -2.18 -4.69 -2.22
CA PHE A 65 -0.96 -5.37 -2.65
C PHE A 65 -1.22 -6.81 -3.09
N VAL A 66 -2.04 -7.58 -2.36
CA VAL A 66 -2.27 -9.00 -2.69
C VAL A 66 -2.92 -9.19 -4.07
N PRO A 67 -4.04 -8.51 -4.43
CA PRO A 67 -4.58 -8.55 -5.78
C PRO A 67 -3.60 -8.04 -6.84
N PHE A 68 -2.81 -7.01 -6.53
CA PHE A 68 -1.77 -6.52 -7.44
C PHE A 68 -0.70 -7.60 -7.71
N ALA A 69 -0.20 -8.27 -6.69
CA ALA A 69 0.80 -9.34 -6.84
C ALA A 69 0.25 -10.51 -7.68
N MET A 70 -1.00 -10.89 -7.43
CA MET A 70 -1.67 -12.00 -8.12
C MET A 70 -2.01 -11.68 -9.58
N VAL A 71 -2.71 -10.57 -9.81
CA VAL A 71 -3.30 -10.25 -11.12
C VAL A 71 -2.29 -9.51 -12.00
N TYR A 72 -1.63 -8.49 -11.44
CA TYR A 72 -0.70 -7.67 -12.21
C TYR A 72 0.67 -8.34 -12.31
N MET A 73 1.27 -8.78 -11.21
CA MET A 73 2.62 -9.39 -11.25
C MET A 73 2.60 -10.88 -11.61
N ARG A 74 1.41 -11.52 -11.69
CA ARG A 74 1.24 -12.96 -11.94
C ARG A 74 2.04 -13.85 -11.00
N GLN A 75 2.22 -13.42 -9.74
CA GLN A 75 2.84 -14.27 -8.73
C GLN A 75 1.83 -15.31 -8.21
N PRO A 76 2.28 -16.52 -7.87
CA PRO A 76 1.40 -17.54 -7.30
C PRO A 76 0.91 -17.11 -5.92
N PHE A 77 -0.33 -17.49 -5.59
CA PHE A 77 -0.89 -17.23 -4.27
C PHE A 77 -0.11 -17.99 -3.21
N LYS A 78 0.40 -17.26 -2.21
CA LYS A 78 1.07 -17.84 -1.05
C LYS A 78 0.18 -17.70 0.17
N MET A 79 0.11 -18.77 0.97
CA MET A 79 -0.58 -18.76 2.26
C MET A 79 0.01 -17.74 3.23
N ASP A 80 1.27 -17.33 3.03
CA ASP A 80 1.93 -16.27 3.79
C ASP A 80 1.12 -14.96 3.80
N TYR A 81 0.40 -14.64 2.70
CA TYR A 81 -0.47 -13.46 2.67
C TYR A 81 -1.66 -13.57 3.61
N VAL A 82 -2.20 -14.78 3.80
CA VAL A 82 -3.30 -15.04 4.74
C VAL A 82 -2.78 -14.92 6.17
N TRP A 83 -1.62 -15.51 6.45
CA TRP A 83 -0.98 -15.38 7.76
C TRP A 83 -0.65 -13.92 8.10
N ALA A 84 -0.11 -13.17 7.14
CA ALA A 84 0.13 -11.74 7.31
C ALA A 84 -1.16 -10.95 7.58
N ALA A 85 -2.24 -11.25 6.86
CA ALA A 85 -3.54 -10.63 7.10
C ALA A 85 -4.10 -10.97 8.49
N LEU A 86 -3.97 -12.22 8.94
CA LEU A 86 -4.37 -12.63 10.29
C LEU A 86 -3.55 -11.92 11.38
N CYS A 87 -2.23 -11.77 11.19
CA CYS A 87 -1.39 -10.99 12.10
C CYS A 87 -1.81 -9.52 12.15
N LEU A 88 -2.16 -8.92 11.00
CA LEU A 88 -2.68 -7.56 10.95
C LEU A 88 -4.04 -7.42 11.65
N MET A 89 -4.91 -8.42 11.58
CA MET A 89 -6.17 -8.43 12.35
C MET A 89 -5.89 -8.36 13.86
N GLY A 90 -4.85 -9.05 14.34
CA GLY A 90 -4.37 -8.92 15.71
C GLY A 90 -3.94 -7.49 16.03
N ALA A 91 -3.15 -6.86 15.15
CA ALA A 91 -2.74 -5.46 15.31
C ALA A 91 -3.94 -4.50 15.35
N VAL A 92 -4.93 -4.69 14.47
CA VAL A 92 -6.19 -3.93 14.49
C VAL A 92 -6.89 -4.10 15.83
N TYR A 93 -7.07 -5.33 16.32
CA TYR A 93 -7.71 -5.57 17.60
C TYR A 93 -7.00 -4.87 18.76
N PHE A 94 -5.67 -4.96 18.86
CA PHE A 94 -4.92 -4.35 19.97
C PHE A 94 -4.84 -2.82 19.92
N ILE A 95 -4.84 -2.22 18.73
CA ILE A 95 -4.75 -0.76 18.57
C ILE A 95 -6.13 -0.10 18.67
N PHE A 96 -7.20 -0.82 18.34
CA PHE A 96 -8.58 -0.32 18.38
C PHE A 96 -9.40 -0.80 19.58
N ARG A 97 -8.88 -1.73 20.41
CA ARG A 97 -9.47 -2.00 21.73
C ARG A 97 -9.37 -0.72 22.58
N SER A 98 -10.51 -0.33 23.14
CA SER A 98 -10.61 0.82 24.04
C SER A 98 -9.91 0.58 25.37
#